data_AF-A0A379F463-F1
#
_entry.id   AF-A0A379F463-F1
#
_cell.length_a   1.000
_cell.length_b   1.000
_cell.length_c   1.000
_cell.angle_alpha   90.00
_cell.angle_beta   90.00
_cell.angle_gamma   90.00
#
_symmetry.space_group_name_H-M   'P 1'
#
loop_
_entity.id
_entity.type
_entity.pdbx_description
1 polymer ?
#
loop_
_entity_poly.entity_id
_entity_poly.type
_entity_poly.pdbx_seq_one_letter_code
_entity_poly.pdbx_strand_id
1 'polypeptide(L)' 'MQPHQQRVVDEKQELDDKITKLMAFIGGDIFKSLEHRDQELLGQQLGHMRSYSETLSLRIERF' A
#
# COMPACT_ATOMS: atom_id res chain seq x y z
N MET A 1 -8.28 -5.46 21.98
CA MET A 1 -7.22 -6.16 21.24
C MET A 1 -5.96 -6.23 22.09
N GLN A 2 -5.17 -7.30 21.99
CA GLN A 2 -3.84 -7.37 22.60
C GLN A 2 -2.88 -6.38 21.91
N PRO A 3 -1.82 -5.90 22.59
CA PRO A 3 -0.90 -4.91 22.00
C PRO A 3 -0.30 -5.34 20.65
N HIS A 4 -0.04 -6.63 20.46
CA HIS A 4 0.51 -7.13 19.19
C HIS A 4 -0.53 -7.18 18.06
N GLN A 5 -1.82 -7.34 18.37
CA GLN A 5 -2.91 -7.31 17.39
C GLN A 5 -3.18 -5.87 16.95
N GLN A 6 -3.17 -4.93 17.91
CA GLN A 6 -3.34 -3.49 17.61
C GLN A 6 -2.26 -2.98 16.65
N ARG A 7 -0.99 -3.39 16.85
CA ARG A 7 0.10 -3.04 15.92
C ARG A 7 -0.17 -3.45 14.47
N VAL A 8 -0.86 -4.57 14.22
CA VAL A 8 -1.20 -5.02 12.86
C VAL A 8 -2.30 -4.15 12.26
N VAL A 9 -3.27 -3.74 13.07
CA VAL A 9 -4.34 -2.81 12.66
C VAL A 9 -3.76 -1.45 12.29
N ASP A 10 -2.90 -0.91 13.15
CA ASP A 10 -2.25 0.39 12.93
C ASP A 10 -1.36 0.34 11.68
N GLU A 11 -0.56 -0.72 11.55
CA GLU A 11 0.30 -0.95 10.37
C GLU A 11 -0.50 -1.01 9.07
N LYS A 12 -1.64 -1.72 9.06
CA LYS A 12 -2.52 -1.77 7.90
C LYS A 12 -3.07 -0.38 7.56
N GLN A 13 -3.52 0.36 8.57
CA GLN A 13 -4.10 1.69 8.38
C GLN A 13 -3.09 2.67 7.79
N GLU A 14 -1.85 2.64 8.27
CA GLU A 14 -0.76 3.45 7.73
C GLU A 14 -0.40 3.03 6.30
N LEU A 15 -0.40 1.73 6.01
CA LEU A 15 -0.10 1.21 4.68
C LEU A 15 -1.18 1.59 3.66
N ASP A 16 -2.45 1.51 4.03
CA ASP A 16 -3.58 1.89 3.19
C ASP A 16 -3.54 3.37 2.81
N ASP A 17 -3.20 4.25 3.75
CA ASP A 17 -2.99 5.68 3.46
C ASP A 17 -1.86 5.90 2.44
N LYS A 18 -0.74 5.18 2.57
CA LYS A 18 0.35 5.22 1.58
C LYS A 18 -0.08 4.68 0.22
N ILE A 19 -0.88 3.62 0.19
CA ILE A 19 -1.46 3.05 -1.05
C ILE A 19 -2.34 4.10 -1.73
N THR A 20 -3.24 4.76 -1.00
CA THR A 20 -4.11 5.81 -1.55
C THR A 20 -3.30 6.94 -2.16
N LYS A 21 -2.26 7.42 -1.47
CA LYS A 21 -1.37 8.48 -1.98
C LYS A 21 -0.62 8.06 -3.24
N LEU A 22 -0.06 6.85 -3.27
CA LEU A 22 0.66 6.34 -4.44
C LEU A 22 -0.29 6.12 -5.63
N MET A 23 -1.48 5.59 -5.39
CA MET A 23 -2.52 5.45 -6.43
C MET A 23 -2.90 6.80 -7.03
N ALA A 24 -3.12 7.82 -6.19
CA ALA A 24 -3.45 9.16 -6.65
C ALA A 24 -2.31 9.76 -7.49
N PHE A 25 -1.06 9.54 -7.09
CA PHE A 25 0.11 9.98 -7.85
C PHE A 25 0.20 9.29 -9.22
N ILE A 26 0.06 7.96 -9.27
CA ILE A 26 0.09 7.16 -10.51
C ILE A 26 -1.05 7.56 -11.47
N GLY A 27 -2.21 7.98 -10.94
CA GLY A 27 -3.32 8.49 -11.74
C GLY A 27 -3.13 9.91 -12.29
N GLY A 28 -2.11 10.64 -11.83
CA GLY A 28 -1.86 12.03 -12.21
C GLY A 28 -1.03 12.20 -13.49
N ASP A 29 -1.01 13.42 -14.03
CA ASP A 29 -0.28 13.71 -15.27
C ASP A 29 1.23 13.72 -15.10
N ILE A 30 1.74 14.01 -13.89
CA ILE A 30 3.18 13.97 -13.60
C ILE A 30 3.72 12.55 -13.80
N PHE A 31 2.98 11.52 -13.36
CA PHE A 31 3.38 10.12 -13.55
C PHE A 31 3.61 9.78 -15.03
N LYS A 32 2.77 10.30 -15.93
CA LYS A 32 2.89 10.07 -17.38
C LYS A 32 4.15 10.70 -17.99
N SER A 33 4.71 11.72 -17.33
CA SER A 33 5.94 12.38 -17.76
C SER A 33 7.23 11.69 -17.28
N LEU A 34 7.11 10.73 -16.36
CA LEU A 34 8.26 9.97 -15.86
C LEU A 34 8.81 9.02 -16.92
N GLU A 35 10.09 8.65 -16.77
CA GLU A 35 10.68 7.59 -17.57
C GLU A 35 9.90 6.28 -17.39
N HIS A 36 9.80 5.46 -18.45
CA HIS A 36 9.09 4.18 -18.41
C HIS A 36 9.55 3.30 -17.24
N ARG A 37 10.85 3.32 -16.93
CA ARG A 37 11.40 2.53 -15.83
C ARG A 37 10.84 2.95 -14.47
N ASP A 38 10.70 4.26 -14.23
CA ASP A 38 10.13 4.78 -12.99
C ASP A 38 8.64 4.45 -12.89
N GLN A 39 7.92 4.52 -14.01
CA GLN A 39 6.50 4.13 -14.07
C GLN A 39 6.31 2.65 -13.70
N GLU A 40 7.13 1.75 -14.24
CA GLU A 40 7.13 0.34 -13.89
C GLU A 40 7.40 0.11 -12.40
N LEU A 41 8.43 0.76 -11.87
CA LEU A 41 8.84 0.59 -10.47
C LEU A 41 7.76 1.06 -9.50
N LEU A 42 7.11 2.19 -9.77
CA LEU A 42 5.98 2.69 -8.98
C LEU A 42 4.77 1.75 -9.06
N GLY A 43 4.51 1.17 -10.24
CA GLY A 43 3.47 0.16 -10.41
C GLY A 43 3.75 -1.11 -9.60
N GLN A 44 5.00 -1.60 -9.62
CA GLN A 44 5.44 -2.75 -8.82
C GLN A 44 5.33 -2.46 -7.32
N GLN A 45 5.79 -1.27 -6.89
CA GLN A 45 5.65 -0.82 -5.51
C GLN A 45 4.19 -0.85 -5.05
N LEU A 46 3.27 -0.28 -5.83
CA LEU A 46 1.84 -0.31 -5.52
C LEU A 46 1.31 -1.75 -5.41
N GLY A 47 1.72 -2.64 -6.31
CA GLY A 47 1.38 -4.06 -6.27
C GLY A 47 1.81 -4.72 -4.97
N HIS A 48 3.08 -4.58 -4.59
CA HIS A 48 3.63 -5.15 -3.35
C HIS A 48 2.94 -4.61 -2.10
N MET A 49 2.66 -3.30 -2.06
CA MET A 49 1.96 -2.67 -0.93
C MET A 49 0.54 -3.22 -0.78
N ARG A 50 -0.20 -3.41 -1.88
CA ARG A 50 -1.55 -4.00 -1.85
C ARG A 50 -1.53 -5.44 -1.35
N SER A 51 -0.63 -6.28 -1.86
CA SER A 51 -0.48 -7.67 -1.37
C SER A 51 -0.12 -7.71 0.10
N TYR A 52 0.68 -6.75 0.58
CA TYR A 52 0.99 -6.64 2.00
C TYR A 52 -0.25 -6.25 2.83
N SER A 53 -1.02 -5.23 2.40
CA SER A 53 -2.27 -4.84 3.07
C SER A 53 -3.30 -5.97 3.12
N GLU A 54 -3.42 -6.75 2.05
CA GLU A 54 -4.27 -7.96 2.03
C GLU A 54 -3.82 -8.97 3.09
N THR A 55 -2.51 -9.23 3.17
CA THR A 55 -1.95 -10.11 4.20
C THR A 55 -2.25 -9.60 5.62
N LEU A 56 -2.16 -8.29 5.85
CA LEU A 56 -2.52 -7.68 7.14
C LEU A 56 -4.02 -7.83 7.45
N SER A 57 -4.88 -7.68 6.43
CA SER A 57 -6.34 -7.89 6.56
C SER A 57 -6.64 -9.32 7.03
N LEU A 58 -6.06 -10.31 6.35
CA LEU A 58 -6.20 -11.73 6.69
C LEU A 58 -5.65 -12.05 8.09
N ARG A 59 -4.59 -11.36 8.53
CA ARG A 59 -4.07 -11.50 9.91
C ARG A 59 -5.06 -10.93 10.93
N ILE A 60 -5.67 -9.78 10.64
CA ILE A 60 -6.66 -9.13 11.51
C ILE A 60 -7.93 -9.98 11.65
N GLU A 61 -8.39 -10.61 10.57
CA GLU A 61 -9.57 -11.51 10.59
C GLU A 61 -9.40 -12.74 11.50
N ARG A 62 -8.16 -13.10 11.86
CA ARG A 62 -7.86 -14.23 12.74
C ARG A 62 -7.80 -13.86 14.23
N PHE A 63 -7.91 -12.58 14.57
CA PHE A 63 -7.71 -12.05 15.94
C PHE A 63 -8.97 -11.98 16.79
#